data_AF-M2VYF0-F1
#
_entry.id   AF-M2VYF0-F1
#
_cell.length_a   1.000
_cell.length_b   1.000
_cell.length_c   1.000
_cell.angle_alpha   90.00
_cell.angle_beta   90.00
_cell.angle_gamma   90.00
#
_symmetry.space_group_name_H-M   'P 1'
#
loop_
_entity.id
_entity.type
_entity.pdbx_description
1 polymer ?
#
loop_
_entity_poly.entity_id
_entity_poly.type
_entity_poly.pdbx_seq_one_letter_code
_entity_poly.pdbx_strand_id
1 'polypeptide(L)'
;MDVLANSYYVLRHGESRANVEHLIVSDSENGILDSYGLTDKGKQQAQQAATHLKETLDKDWSEKYNKEMVTLVASPFSRARETAEIIATQLQFQVIVDPLLRER
;
A
#
# COMPACT_ATOMS: atom_id res chain seq x y z
N MET A 1 -19.22 -19.81 -17.90
CA MET A 1 -19.09 -18.61 -17.05
C MET A 1 -17.62 -18.42 -16.85
N ASP A 2 -17.06 -17.33 -17.36
CA ASP A 2 -15.66 -17.01 -17.11
C ASP A 2 -15.53 -16.60 -15.64
N VAL A 3 -14.81 -17.41 -14.87
CA VAL A 3 -14.48 -17.09 -13.49
C VAL A 3 -13.27 -16.17 -13.55
N LEU A 4 -13.37 -14.98 -12.95
CA LEU A 4 -12.22 -14.08 -12.83
C LEU A 4 -11.16 -14.76 -11.95
N ALA A 5 -9.93 -14.82 -12.46
CA ALA A 5 -8.84 -15.53 -11.78
C ALA A 5 -8.11 -14.69 -10.71
N ASN A 6 -8.38 -13.38 -10.63
CA ASN A 6 -7.66 -12.45 -9.79
C ASN A 6 -8.58 -11.74 -8.79
N SER A 7 -8.10 -11.58 -7.56
CA SER A 7 -8.72 -10.75 -6.53
C SER A 7 -7.95 -9.43 -6.40
N TYR A 8 -8.66 -8.32 -6.32
CA TYR A 8 -8.07 -6.98 -6.18
C TYR A 8 -8.49 -6.35 -4.85
N TYR A 9 -7.51 -5.92 -4.08
CA TYR A 9 -7.72 -5.18 -2.84
C TYR A 9 -7.16 -3.76 -3.00
N VAL A 10 -7.90 -2.77 -2.52
CA VAL A 10 -7.50 -1.36 -2.61
C VAL A 10 -7.23 -0.84 -1.21
N LEU A 11 -6.08 -0.17 -1.04
CA LEU A 11 -5.65 0.41 0.21
C LEU A 11 -5.22 1.86 -0.01
N ARG A 12 -5.77 2.77 0.78
CA ARG A 12 -5.26 4.14 0.87
C ARG A 12 -4.02 4.17 1.77
N HIS A 13 -3.04 4.99 1.42
CA HIS A 13 -1.85 5.23 2.22
C HIS A 13 -2.17 5.61 3.68
N GLY A 14 -1.25 5.28 4.60
CA GLY A 14 -1.32 5.76 5.98
C GLY A 14 -1.19 7.28 6.10
N GLU A 15 -1.42 7.83 7.29
CA GLU A 15 -1.28 9.26 7.57
C GLU A 15 0.12 9.78 7.17
N SER A 16 0.14 10.82 6.34
CA SER A 16 1.37 11.47 5.88
C SER A 16 1.58 12.82 6.56
N ARG A 17 2.82 13.32 6.52
CA ARG A 17 3.14 14.68 7.00
C ARG A 17 2.33 15.76 6.29
N ALA A 18 2.12 15.62 4.97
CA ALA A 18 1.21 16.50 4.23
C ALA A 18 -0.22 16.49 4.78
N ASN A 19 -0.73 15.34 5.25
CA ASN A 19 -2.07 15.28 5.83
C ASN A 19 -2.15 16.04 7.16
N VAL A 20 -1.13 15.91 8.01
CA VAL A 20 -1.05 16.63 9.29
C VAL A 20 -0.93 18.14 9.07
N GLU A 21 -0.20 18.56 8.04
CA GLU A 21 -0.05 19.97 7.65
C GLU A 21 -1.23 20.51 6.83
N HIS A 22 -2.25 19.68 6.57
CA HIS A 22 -3.40 20.01 5.70
C HIS A 22 -3.01 20.48 4.30
N LEU A 23 -1.88 19.99 3.78
CA LEU A 23 -1.39 20.26 2.44
C LEU A 23 -1.91 19.23 1.44
N ILE A 24 -2.36 19.72 0.29
CA ILE A 24 -2.69 18.89 -0.87
C ILE A 24 -1.42 18.69 -1.69
N VAL A 25 -0.96 17.44 -1.79
CA VAL A 25 0.22 17.06 -2.57
C VAL A 25 -0.19 16.07 -3.66
N SER A 26 -0.55 16.61 -4.81
CA SER A 26 -0.95 15.89 -6.04
C SER A 26 0.08 15.99 -7.16
N ASP A 27 1.01 16.95 -7.12
CA ASP A 27 2.09 17.05 -8.10
C ASP A 27 3.16 15.99 -7.86
N SER A 28 3.69 15.41 -8.95
CA SER A 28 4.67 14.34 -8.85
C SER A 28 6.02 14.79 -8.30
N GLU A 29 6.45 16.02 -8.58
CA GLU A 29 7.71 16.57 -8.08
C GLU A 29 7.71 16.62 -6.55
N ASN A 30 6.57 16.98 -5.95
CA ASN A 30 6.40 17.02 -4.49
C ASN A 30 6.03 15.64 -3.93
N GLY A 31 5.19 14.89 -4.63
CA GLY A 31 4.62 13.62 -4.14
C GLY A 31 5.65 12.54 -3.85
N ILE A 32 6.82 12.58 -4.50
CA ILE A 32 7.93 11.63 -4.30
C ILE A 32 8.94 12.09 -3.24
N LEU A 33 8.76 13.29 -2.67
CA LEU A 33 9.68 13.78 -1.65
C LEU A 33 9.46 13.05 -0.35
N ASP A 34 10.56 12.58 0.24
CA ASP A 34 10.56 11.99 1.57
C ASP A 34 10.08 12.99 2.63
N SER A 35 9.97 14.30 2.37
CA SER A 35 9.33 15.27 3.27
C SER A 35 7.83 15.03 3.47
N TYR A 36 7.17 14.35 2.51
CA TYR A 36 5.73 14.07 2.51
C TYR A 36 5.39 12.58 2.68
N GLY A 37 6.35 11.79 3.15
CA GLY A 37 6.15 10.41 3.58
C GLY A 37 5.25 10.27 4.81
N LEU A 38 5.18 9.06 5.35
CA LEU A 38 4.34 8.72 6.49
C LEU A 38 4.81 9.40 7.78
N THR A 39 3.85 9.69 8.67
CA THR A 39 4.12 9.95 10.08
C THR A 39 4.37 8.64 10.82
N ASP A 40 4.81 8.69 12.08
CA ASP A 40 4.93 7.45 12.87
C ASP A 40 3.57 6.77 13.10
N LYS A 41 2.50 7.56 13.23
CA LYS A 41 1.13 7.06 13.23
C LYS A 41 0.76 6.41 11.88
N GLY A 42 1.15 7.01 10.76
CA GLY A 42 0.98 6.43 9.43
C GLY A 42 1.70 5.09 9.26
N LYS A 43 2.90 4.94 9.81
CA LYS A 43 3.64 3.67 9.82
C LYS A 43 2.92 2.61 10.65
N GLN A 44 2.40 2.98 11.83
CA GLN A 44 1.60 2.07 12.66
C GLN A 44 0.32 1.63 11.93
N GLN A 45 -0.34 2.54 11.20
CA GLN A 45 -1.49 2.19 10.36
C GLN A 45 -1.11 1.21 9.25
N ALA A 46 0.04 1.37 8.60
CA ALA A 46 0.53 0.42 7.60
C ALA A 46 0.79 -0.98 8.19
N GLN A 47 1.36 -1.06 9.39
CA GLN A 47 1.57 -2.33 10.11
C GLN A 47 0.23 -3.00 10.47
N GLN A 48 -0.75 -2.22 10.94
CA GLN A 48 -2.09 -2.73 11.23
C GLN A 48 -2.79 -3.21 9.95
N ALA A 49 -2.64 -2.48 8.84
CA ALA A 49 -3.16 -2.88 7.55
C ALA A 49 -2.53 -4.19 7.06
N ALA A 50 -1.24 -4.42 7.30
CA ALA A 50 -0.59 -5.69 7.00
C ALA A 50 -1.20 -6.86 7.78
N THR A 51 -1.45 -6.68 9.08
CA THR A 51 -2.12 -7.68 9.91
C THR A 51 -3.54 -7.97 9.38
N HIS A 52 -4.30 -6.92 9.07
CA HIS A 52 -5.65 -7.08 8.54
C HIS A 52 -5.67 -7.76 7.17
N LEU A 53 -4.75 -7.39 6.28
CA LEU A 53 -4.61 -8.02 4.97
C LEU A 53 -4.33 -9.53 5.11
N LYS A 54 -3.43 -9.92 6.01
CA LYS A 54 -3.16 -11.33 6.29
C LYS A 54 -4.42 -12.08 6.73
N GLU A 55 -5.16 -11.53 7.69
CA GLU A 55 -6.41 -12.13 8.16
C GLU A 55 -7.47 -12.25 7.05
N THR A 56 -7.56 -11.25 6.17
CA THR A 56 -8.46 -11.28 5.01
C THR A 56 -8.04 -12.36 4.02
N LEU A 57 -6.76 -12.42 3.66
CA LEU A 57 -6.25 -13.43 2.74
C LEU A 57 -6.40 -14.86 3.30
N ASP A 58 -6.17 -15.05 4.60
CA ASP A 58 -6.36 -16.34 5.28
C ASP A 58 -7.84 -16.80 5.30
N LYS A 59 -8.80 -15.86 5.17
CA LYS A 59 -10.25 -16.16 5.11
C LYS A 59 -10.77 -16.36 3.69
N ASP A 60 -10.36 -15.50 2.77
CA ASP A 60 -10.84 -15.50 1.39
C ASP A 60 -10.29 -16.70 0.60
N TRP A 61 -9.13 -17.23 0.99
CA TRP A 61 -8.46 -18.32 0.31
C TRP A 61 -8.55 -19.59 1.15
N SER A 62 -9.24 -20.60 0.61
CA SER A 62 -9.37 -21.92 1.27
C SER A 62 -8.03 -22.65 1.41
N GLU A 63 -7.10 -22.36 0.51
CA GLU A 63 -5.71 -22.78 0.59
C GLU A 63 -4.84 -21.60 1.00
N LYS A 64 -3.79 -21.88 1.78
CA LYS A 64 -2.85 -20.83 2.19
C LYS A 64 -2.19 -20.22 0.96
N TYR A 65 -2.39 -18.92 0.76
CA TYR A 65 -1.73 -18.18 -0.31
C TYR A 65 -0.20 -18.27 -0.15
N ASN A 66 0.51 -18.34 -1.27
CA ASN A 66 1.97 -18.23 -1.27
C ASN A 66 2.39 -16.77 -1.52
N LYS A 67 3.62 -16.42 -1.13
CA LYS A 67 4.15 -15.05 -1.29
C LYS A 67 4.35 -14.60 -2.74
N GLU A 68 4.31 -15.52 -3.70
CA GLU A 68 4.46 -15.26 -5.14
C GLU A 68 3.11 -15.00 -5.82
N MET A 69 1.99 -15.38 -5.17
CA MET A 69 0.63 -15.14 -5.64
C MET A 69 0.13 -13.73 -5.35
N VAL A 70 0.77 -13.01 -4.42
CA VAL A 70 0.36 -11.66 -4.00
C VAL A 70 1.40 -10.64 -4.43
N THR A 71 0.98 -9.69 -5.26
CA THR A 71 1.79 -8.55 -5.68
C THR A 71 1.18 -7.27 -5.14
N LEU A 72 1.97 -6.46 -4.44
CA LEU A 72 1.57 -5.10 -4.07
C LEU A 72 1.94 -4.15 -5.20
N VAL A 73 0.98 -3.37 -5.67
CA VAL A 73 1.21 -2.31 -6.66
C VAL A 73 0.97 -0.97 -5.98
N ALA A 74 1.98 -0.11 -5.98
CA ALA A 74 1.97 1.15 -5.24
C ALA A 74 2.16 2.35 -6.16
N SER A 75 1.49 3.45 -5.82
CA SER A 75 1.81 4.77 -6.38
C SER A 75 3.25 5.16 -6.03
N PRO A 76 3.97 5.87 -6.91
CA PRO A 76 5.32 6.36 -6.62
C PRO A 76 5.37 7.41 -5.51
N PHE A 77 4.23 7.94 -5.06
CA PHE A 77 4.23 8.94 -3.99
C PHE A 77 4.72 8.33 -2.67
N SER A 78 5.61 9.03 -1.96
CA SER A 78 6.33 8.49 -0.81
C SER A 78 5.41 7.88 0.24
N ARG A 79 4.28 8.54 0.55
CA ARG A 79 3.25 8.02 1.47
C ARG A 79 2.67 6.66 1.04
N ALA A 80 2.43 6.46 -0.25
CA ALA A 80 1.90 5.20 -0.77
C ALA A 80 2.99 4.13 -0.86
N ARG A 81 4.18 4.50 -1.36
CA ARG A 81 5.34 3.62 -1.43
C ARG A 81 5.74 3.09 -0.05
N GLU A 82 5.91 3.97 0.93
CA GLU A 82 6.25 3.58 2.32
C GLU A 82 5.19 2.69 2.95
N THR A 83 3.90 2.96 2.70
CA THR A 83 2.81 2.09 3.17
C THR A 83 2.97 0.68 2.60
N ALA A 84 3.21 0.57 1.28
CA ALA A 84 3.38 -0.71 0.61
C ALA A 84 4.66 -1.43 1.06
N GLU A 85 5.78 -0.73 1.24
CA GLU A 85 7.05 -1.29 1.71
C GLU A 85 6.95 -1.86 3.13
N ILE A 86 6.22 -1.20 4.04
CA ILE A 86 5.97 -1.71 5.39
C ILE A 86 5.16 -3.01 5.33
N ILE A 87 4.08 -3.03 4.54
CA ILE A 87 3.25 -4.24 4.38
C ILE A 87 4.07 -5.36 3.74
N ALA A 88 4.84 -5.05 2.69
CA ALA A 88 5.70 -6.00 2.01
C ALA A 88 6.74 -6.61 2.94
N THR A 89 7.35 -5.80 3.80
CA THR A 89 8.34 -6.28 4.77
C THR A 89 7.71 -7.26 5.75
N GLN A 90 6.51 -6.96 6.25
CA GLN A 90 5.82 -7.79 7.24
C GLN A 90 5.26 -9.09 6.66
N LEU A 91 4.76 -9.06 5.41
CA LEU A 91 4.12 -10.21 4.75
C LEU A 91 5.02 -10.91 3.73
N GLN A 92 6.23 -10.40 3.52
CA GLN A 92 7.23 -10.90 2.58
C GLN A 92 6.74 -10.90 1.12
N PHE A 93 5.98 -9.87 0.73
CA PHE A 93 5.48 -9.66 -0.62
C PHE A 93 6.42 -8.81 -1.48
N GLN A 94 6.23 -8.89 -2.80
CA GLN A 94 6.89 -7.99 -3.74
C GLN A 94 6.10 -6.68 -3.88
N VAL A 95 6.81 -5.57 -4.05
CA VAL A 95 6.23 -4.26 -4.36
C VAL A 95 6.64 -3.87 -5.78
N ILE A 96 5.65 -3.54 -6.60
CA ILE A 96 5.83 -2.89 -7.90
C ILE A 96 5.36 -1.46 -7.76
N VAL A 97 6.20 -0.50 -8.16
CA VAL A 97 5.79 0.91 -8.22
C VAL A 97 5.26 1.21 -9.61
N ASP A 98 4.02 1.68 -9.69
CA ASP A 98 3.34 2.00 -10.95
C ASP A 98 2.94 3.50 -11.00
N PRO A 99 3.55 4.30 -11.89
CA PRO A 99 3.19 5.71 -12.09
C PRO A 99 1.74 5.96 -12.51
N LEU A 100 1.00 4.94 -12.99
CA LEU A 100 -0.41 5.05 -13.34
C LEU A 100 -1.32 5.14 -12.12
N LEU A 101 -0.83 4.75 -10.92
CA LEU A 101 -1.55 4.86 -9.65
C LEU A 101 -1.35 6.20 -8.94
N ARG A 102 -0.73 7.20 -9.60
CA ARG A 102 -0.57 8.55 -9.03
C ARG A 102 -1.91 9.25 -8.86
N GLU A 103 -1.98 10.05 -7.80
CA GLU A 103 -3.07 11.02 -7.61
C GLU A 103 -3.11 11.97 -8.83
N ARG A 104 -4.30 12.47 -9.18
CA ARG A 104 -4.51 13.42 -10.28
C ARG A 104 -5.07 14.74 -9.76
#